data_AF-A0A151PCB7-F1
#
_entry.id   AF-A0A151PCB7-F1
#
_cell.length_a   1.000
_cell.length_b   1.000
_cell.length_c   1.000
_cell.angle_alpha   90.00
_cell.angle_beta   90.00
_cell.angle_gamma   90.00
#
_symmetry.space_group_name_H-M   'P 1'
#
loop_
_entity.id
_entity.type
_entity.pdbx_description
1 polymer ?
#
loop_
_entity_poly.entity_id
_entity_poly.type
_entity_poly.pdbx_seq_one_letter_code
_entity_poly.pdbx_strand_id
1 'polypeptide(L)'
;MEVLKKHLKPRWNDGAILGFVNKQQAHDLLINKPDGTFLLRFSDSEIGGITIAWKFDSHEFETRCLGQHHTRREAAERMFWNLMPFTTRDFSIRSLADRLGDLSYLIYVFPDRPKDEVFSKYYTPVPSKAVDGYVKPQIKQVVPDPEAVLDPEGDFDLDDTMDVARHVEELLRRPMDHQWIPHAQS
;
A
#
# COMPACT_ATOMS: atom_id res chain seq x y z
N MET A 1 18.97 -12.03 10.24
CA MET A 1 18.33 -11.98 11.58
C MET A 1 18.76 -10.78 12.44
N GLU A 2 19.98 -10.24 12.32
CA GLU A 2 20.43 -9.10 13.17
C GLU A 2 19.80 -7.75 12.81
N VAL A 3 19.48 -7.51 11.54
CA VAL A 3 18.92 -6.22 11.10
C VAL A 3 17.48 -6.03 11.59
N LEU A 4 16.65 -7.09 11.55
CA LEU A 4 15.35 -7.10 12.25
C LEU A 4 15.51 -6.80 13.75
N LYS A 5 16.48 -7.46 14.41
CA LYS A 5 16.77 -7.20 15.84
C LYS A 5 17.33 -5.80 16.13
N LYS A 6 17.89 -5.08 15.16
CA LYS A 6 18.36 -3.69 15.37
C LYS A 6 17.26 -2.67 15.12
N HIS A 7 16.46 -2.84 14.06
CA HIS A 7 15.44 -1.86 13.67
C HIS A 7 14.09 -2.08 14.35
N LEU A 8 13.78 -3.30 14.80
CA LEU A 8 12.48 -3.62 15.35
C LEU A 8 12.49 -3.74 16.86
N LYS A 9 13.62 -4.01 17.48
CA LYS A 9 13.70 -4.31 18.92
C LYS A 9 13.19 -3.16 19.83
N PRO A 10 13.44 -1.87 19.52
CA PRO A 10 12.80 -0.78 20.27
C PRO A 10 11.27 -0.75 20.09
N ARG A 11 10.78 -0.92 18.85
CA ARG A 11 9.35 -0.88 18.49
C ARG A 11 8.58 -2.13 18.97
N TRP A 12 9.26 -3.26 19.02
CA TRP A 12 8.79 -4.54 19.56
C TRP A 12 8.64 -4.46 21.08
N ASN A 13 9.60 -3.84 21.77
CA ASN A 13 9.57 -3.69 23.23
C ASN A 13 8.45 -2.78 23.72
N ASP A 14 8.00 -1.83 22.90
CA ASP A 14 6.83 -1.00 23.19
C ASP A 14 5.50 -1.72 22.95
N GLY A 15 5.53 -3.01 22.62
CA GLY A 15 4.36 -3.81 22.32
C GLY A 15 3.63 -3.37 21.06
N ALA A 16 4.26 -2.62 20.16
CA ALA A 16 3.64 -2.16 18.92
C ALA A 16 3.50 -3.27 17.86
N ILE A 17 4.25 -4.36 18.04
CA ILE A 17 4.24 -5.52 17.16
C ILE A 17 3.64 -6.69 17.92
N LEU A 18 2.50 -7.20 17.43
CA LEU A 18 1.79 -8.32 18.02
C LEU A 18 2.53 -9.65 17.77
N GLY A 19 3.25 -9.73 16.65
CA GLY A 19 4.20 -10.80 16.39
C GLY A 19 3.59 -11.99 15.65
N PHE A 20 3.57 -13.15 16.29
CA PHE A 20 3.15 -14.42 15.68
C PHE A 20 1.64 -14.57 15.69
N VAL A 21 1.00 -13.89 14.75
CA VAL A 21 -0.44 -13.95 14.52
C VAL A 21 -0.65 -14.23 13.05
N ASN A 22 -1.41 -15.28 12.75
CA ASN A 22 -1.69 -15.64 11.36
C ASN A 22 -2.77 -14.71 10.76
N LYS A 23 -3.00 -14.82 9.45
CA LYS A 23 -3.97 -13.97 8.74
C LYS A 23 -5.38 -14.03 9.36
N GLN A 24 -5.87 -15.22 9.72
CA GLN A 24 -7.22 -15.39 10.27
C GLN A 24 -7.35 -14.78 11.67
N GLN A 25 -6.36 -15.02 12.53
CA GLN A 25 -6.34 -14.45 13.87
C GLN A 25 -6.27 -12.93 13.83
N ALA A 26 -5.49 -12.36 12.91
CA ALA A 26 -5.42 -10.90 12.74
C ALA A 26 -6.77 -10.32 12.31
N HIS A 27 -7.48 -11.00 11.41
CA HIS A 27 -8.83 -10.64 11.01
C HIS A 27 -9.79 -10.63 12.21
N ASP A 28 -9.81 -11.72 12.98
CA ASP A 28 -10.73 -11.88 14.12
C ASP A 28 -10.46 -10.86 15.24
N LEU A 29 -9.21 -10.42 15.40
CA LEU A 29 -8.84 -9.37 16.37
C LEU A 29 -9.27 -7.96 15.93
N LEU A 30 -9.30 -7.71 14.62
CA LEU A 30 -9.63 -6.39 14.08
C LEU A 30 -11.11 -6.20 13.76
N ILE A 31 -11.87 -7.26 13.46
CA ILE A 31 -13.27 -7.15 12.99
C ILE A 31 -14.14 -6.30 13.92
N ASN A 32 -13.97 -6.42 15.25
CA ASN A 32 -14.76 -5.70 16.26
C ASN A 32 -14.10 -4.40 16.77
N LYS A 33 -13.07 -3.89 16.09
CA LYS A 33 -12.36 -2.65 16.47
C LYS A 33 -12.89 -1.42 15.74
N PRO A 34 -12.54 -0.19 16.12
CA PRO A 34 -12.87 0.99 15.30
C PRO A 34 -12.06 1.01 14.00
N ASP A 35 -12.51 1.80 13.02
CA ASP A 35 -11.80 1.95 11.75
C ASP A 35 -10.45 2.63 11.90
N GLY A 36 -9.55 2.28 10.97
CA GLY A 36 -8.16 2.69 11.05
C GLY A 36 -7.38 1.97 12.16
N THR A 37 -7.99 0.98 12.84
CA THR A 37 -7.23 0.09 13.73
C THR A 37 -6.38 -0.87 12.91
N PHE A 38 -5.11 -0.96 13.26
CA PHE A 38 -4.15 -1.84 12.63
C PHE A 38 -3.31 -2.62 13.64
N LEU A 39 -2.71 -3.69 13.17
CA LEU A 39 -1.72 -4.45 13.91
C LEU A 39 -0.53 -4.82 13.00
N LEU A 40 0.62 -5.00 13.64
CA LEU A 40 1.82 -5.50 13.00
C LEU A 40 2.02 -6.96 13.37
N ARG A 41 2.18 -7.82 12.36
CA ARG A 41 2.43 -9.25 12.53
C ARG A 41 3.57 -9.71 11.63
N PHE A 42 4.22 -10.81 12.00
CA PHE A 42 5.17 -11.47 11.11
C PHE A 42 4.43 -12.13 9.95
N SER A 43 5.04 -12.10 8.77
CA SER A 43 4.51 -12.80 7.60
C SER A 43 4.68 -14.30 7.76
N ASP A 44 3.61 -15.04 7.46
CA ASP A 44 3.63 -16.51 7.42
C ASP A 44 4.31 -17.02 6.14
N SER A 45 4.30 -16.21 5.07
CA SER A 45 4.83 -16.57 3.75
C SER A 45 6.22 -16.03 3.48
N GLU A 46 6.65 -15.00 4.21
CA GLU A 46 7.93 -14.31 3.96
C GLU A 46 8.80 -14.30 5.21
N ILE A 47 9.90 -15.05 5.15
CA ILE A 47 10.79 -15.25 6.29
C ILE A 47 11.40 -13.93 6.71
N GLY A 48 11.12 -13.52 7.96
CA GLY A 48 11.60 -12.26 8.52
C GLY A 48 10.89 -11.03 7.94
N GLY A 49 9.75 -11.20 7.26
CA GLY A 49 8.89 -10.10 6.82
C GLY A 49 7.93 -9.65 7.93
N ILE A 50 7.64 -8.35 8.00
CA ILE A 50 6.57 -7.79 8.83
C ILE A 50 5.49 -7.21 7.93
N THR A 51 4.23 -7.56 8.16
CA THR A 51 3.08 -7.01 7.45
C THR A 51 2.24 -6.14 8.37
N ILE A 52 1.54 -5.17 7.76
CA ILE A 52 0.51 -4.36 8.40
C ILE A 52 -0.83 -4.96 8.00
N ALA A 53 -1.63 -5.34 9.00
CA ALA A 53 -3.02 -5.70 8.81
C ALA A 53 -3.90 -4.59 9.40
N TRP A 54 -4.91 -4.13 8.65
CA TRP A 54 -5.85 -3.12 9.11
C TRP A 54 -7.24 -3.43 8.57
N LYS A 55 -8.24 -2.80 9.19
CA LYS A 55 -9.60 -2.83 8.67
C LYS A 55 -10.13 -1.44 8.41
N PHE A 56 -11.07 -1.35 7.48
CA PHE A 56 -11.81 -0.13 7.18
C PHE A 56 -13.26 -0.49 6.88
N ASP A 57 -14.19 0.03 7.68
CA ASP A 57 -15.62 -0.08 7.43
C ASP A 57 -16.02 0.89 6.32
N SER A 58 -16.08 0.41 5.08
CA SER A 58 -16.84 1.11 4.04
C SER A 58 -18.32 0.77 4.21
N HIS A 59 -19.06 1.66 4.87
CA HIS A 59 -20.51 1.59 4.98
C HIS A 59 -21.20 1.60 3.60
N GLU A 60 -20.58 2.20 2.58
CA GLU A 60 -21.02 2.11 1.19
C GLU A 60 -20.86 0.70 0.63
N PHE A 61 -19.77 0.00 0.98
CA PHE A 61 -19.54 -1.38 0.57
C PHE A 61 -20.56 -2.34 1.18
N GLU A 62 -20.86 -2.22 2.49
CA GLU A 62 -21.92 -3.01 3.12
C GLU A 62 -23.28 -2.73 2.47
N THR A 63 -23.61 -1.46 2.20
CA THR A 63 -24.87 -1.05 1.58
C THR A 63 -25.00 -1.55 0.13
N ARG A 64 -23.93 -1.54 -0.67
CA ARG A 64 -23.90 -2.09 -2.04
C ARG A 64 -24.04 -3.62 -2.04
N CYS A 65 -23.40 -4.31 -1.09
CA CYS A 65 -23.49 -5.76 -0.98
C CYS A 65 -24.84 -6.25 -0.45
N LEU A 66 -25.56 -5.46 0.35
CA LEU A 66 -26.90 -5.81 0.83
C LEU A 66 -27.96 -5.94 -0.28
N GLY A 67 -27.67 -5.48 -1.50
CA GLY A 67 -28.52 -5.65 -2.69
C GLY A 67 -28.22 -6.90 -3.54
N GLN A 68 -27.10 -7.57 -3.31
CA GLN A 68 -26.69 -8.78 -4.04
C GLN A 68 -26.65 -9.96 -3.05
N HIS A 69 -26.92 -11.19 -3.51
CA HIS A 69 -26.92 -12.42 -2.70
C HIS A 69 -25.53 -12.81 -2.13
N HIS A 70 -24.67 -11.87 -1.80
CA HIS A 70 -23.42 -12.10 -1.09
C HIS A 70 -23.68 -12.17 0.41
N THR A 71 -23.03 -13.13 1.05
CA THR A 71 -23.18 -13.34 2.49
C THR A 71 -22.46 -12.23 3.23
N ARG A 72 -23.03 -11.73 4.33
CA ARG A 72 -22.45 -10.73 5.25
C ARG A 72 -20.96 -11.00 5.62
N ARG A 73 -20.55 -12.26 5.55
CA ARG A 73 -19.17 -12.71 5.80
C ARG A 73 -18.19 -12.31 4.70
N GLU A 74 -18.57 -12.40 3.43
CA GLU A 74 -17.73 -12.03 2.29
C GLU A 74 -17.50 -10.51 2.25
N ALA A 75 -18.49 -9.73 2.69
CA ALA A 75 -18.33 -8.28 2.80
C ALA A 75 -17.35 -7.87 3.91
N ALA A 76 -17.41 -8.52 5.07
CA ALA A 76 -16.48 -8.29 6.17
C ALA A 76 -15.03 -8.66 5.79
N GLU A 77 -14.84 -9.73 5.02
CA GLU A 77 -13.50 -10.11 4.52
C GLU A 77 -12.92 -9.07 3.54
N ARG A 78 -13.77 -8.39 2.77
CA ARG A 78 -13.35 -7.31 1.83
C ARG A 78 -12.98 -6.00 2.53
N MET A 79 -13.33 -5.85 3.81
CA MET A 79 -12.96 -4.70 4.64
C MET A 79 -11.62 -4.88 5.37
N PHE A 80 -10.99 -6.05 5.25
CA PHE A 80 -9.74 -6.40 5.92
C PHE A 80 -8.58 -6.53 4.93
N TRP A 81 -7.52 -5.76 5.17
CA TRP A 81 -6.40 -5.64 4.25
C TRP A 81 -5.09 -6.04 4.92
N ASN A 82 -4.20 -6.67 4.14
CA ASN A 82 -2.81 -6.92 4.54
C ASN A 82 -1.90 -6.32 3.49
N LEU A 83 -0.91 -5.53 3.91
CA LEU A 83 0.12 -5.08 3.00
C LEU A 83 1.11 -6.19 2.69
N MET A 84 1.74 -6.08 1.52
CA MET A 84 2.91 -6.89 1.22
C MET A 84 3.93 -6.76 2.37
N PRO A 85 4.50 -7.88 2.86
CA PRO A 85 5.43 -7.83 3.98
C PRO A 85 6.66 -6.99 3.66
N PHE A 86 7.10 -6.20 4.64
CA PHE A 86 8.34 -5.47 4.58
C PHE A 86 9.48 -6.34 5.08
N THR A 87 10.52 -6.42 4.28
CA THR A 87 11.73 -7.20 4.58
C THR A 87 12.83 -6.31 5.15
N THR A 88 13.97 -6.94 5.44
CA THR A 88 15.18 -6.22 5.83
C THR A 88 15.62 -5.18 4.80
N ARG A 89 15.42 -5.44 3.50
CA ARG A 89 15.77 -4.52 2.41
C ARG A 89 14.90 -3.26 2.42
N ASP A 90 13.64 -3.42 2.78
CA ASP A 90 12.69 -2.30 2.87
C ASP A 90 13.09 -1.31 3.95
N PHE A 91 13.58 -1.82 5.08
CA PHE A 91 13.98 -1.01 6.22
C PHE A 91 15.28 -0.24 6.00
N SER A 92 16.14 -0.66 5.06
CA SER A 92 17.32 0.15 4.67
C SER A 92 16.95 1.36 3.82
N ILE A 93 15.81 1.31 3.11
CA ILE A 93 15.32 2.44 2.32
C ILE A 93 14.57 3.41 3.24
N ARG A 94 13.65 2.89 4.03
CA ARG A 94 12.84 3.70 4.93
C ARG A 94 12.34 2.90 6.12
N SER A 95 12.36 3.53 7.29
CA SER A 95 11.96 2.88 8.53
C SER A 95 10.45 2.56 8.54
N LEU A 96 10.07 1.48 9.22
CA LEU A 96 8.67 1.10 9.40
C LEU A 96 7.78 2.22 10.00
N ALA A 97 8.29 2.98 10.97
CA ALA A 97 7.54 4.09 11.56
C ALA A 97 7.25 5.18 10.53
N ASP A 98 8.23 5.57 9.71
CA ASP A 98 7.99 6.59 8.70
C ASP A 98 6.97 6.11 7.64
N ARG A 99 7.03 4.83 7.26
CA ARG A 99 6.02 4.20 6.38
C ARG A 99 4.62 4.22 7.01
N LEU A 100 4.50 3.92 8.29
CA LEU A 100 3.23 4.01 9.04
C LEU A 100 2.74 5.47 9.18
N GLY A 101 3.67 6.43 9.28
CA GLY A 101 3.38 7.85 9.34
C GLY A 101 2.77 8.37 8.03
N ASP A 102 3.17 7.83 6.88
CA ASP A 102 2.57 8.22 5.60
C ASP A 102 1.12 7.74 5.44
N LEU A 103 0.75 6.63 6.09
CA LEU A 103 -0.60 6.08 6.05
C LEU A 103 -1.48 6.78 7.10
N SER A 104 -2.00 7.96 6.74
CA SER A 104 -2.80 8.81 7.63
C SER A 104 -4.09 8.16 8.10
N TYR A 105 -4.69 7.27 7.30
CA TYR A 105 -5.89 6.51 7.63
C TYR A 105 -5.67 5.42 8.70
N LEU A 106 -4.42 5.12 9.05
CA LEU A 106 -4.10 4.26 10.20
C LEU A 106 -4.03 5.13 11.44
N ILE A 107 -4.91 4.84 12.41
CA ILE A 107 -5.16 5.72 13.57
C ILE A 107 -4.82 5.01 14.87
N TYR A 108 -5.20 3.73 15.01
CA TYR A 108 -5.06 3.00 16.27
C TYR A 108 -4.18 1.76 16.10
N VAL A 109 -3.18 1.62 16.96
CA VAL A 109 -2.43 0.38 17.16
C VAL A 109 -3.25 -0.51 18.07
N PHE A 110 -3.56 -1.72 17.60
CA PHE A 110 -4.25 -2.72 18.42
C PHE A 110 -3.58 -2.87 19.81
N PRO A 111 -4.36 -2.96 20.90
CA PRO A 111 -5.83 -3.03 20.93
C PRO A 111 -6.59 -1.71 20.81
N ASP A 112 -6.00 -0.57 21.19
CA ASP A 112 -6.70 0.72 21.34
C ASP A 112 -5.76 1.92 21.60
N ARG A 113 -4.49 1.84 21.17
CA ARG A 113 -3.52 2.92 21.38
C ARG A 113 -3.43 3.85 20.17
N PRO A 114 -3.40 5.18 20.33
CA PRO A 114 -3.17 6.10 19.22
C PRO A 114 -1.83 5.82 18.52
N LYS A 115 -1.82 5.83 17.18
CA LYS A 115 -0.62 5.61 16.35
C LYS A 115 0.51 6.54 16.75
N ASP A 116 0.20 7.82 16.91
CA ASP A 116 1.21 8.84 17.21
C ASP A 116 1.78 8.68 18.62
N GLU A 117 1.01 8.19 19.59
CA GLU A 117 1.54 7.88 20.93
C GLU A 117 2.63 6.80 20.87
N VAL A 118 2.44 5.79 20.01
CA VAL A 118 3.34 4.66 19.86
C VAL A 118 4.54 4.99 18.95
N PHE A 119 4.30 5.68 17.83
CA PHE A 119 5.27 5.82 16.75
C PHE A 119 5.90 7.22 16.59
N SER A 120 5.35 8.28 17.19
CA SER A 120 5.85 9.65 17.01
C SER A 120 7.34 9.81 17.29
N LYS A 121 7.83 9.19 18.37
CA LYS A 121 9.25 9.19 18.77
C LYS A 121 10.19 8.52 17.77
N TYR A 122 9.64 7.76 16.82
CA TYR A 122 10.40 7.03 15.79
C TYR A 122 10.31 7.69 14.41
N TYR A 123 9.59 8.79 14.26
CA TYR A 123 9.51 9.52 13.00
C TYR A 123 10.80 10.29 12.74
N THR A 124 11.30 10.17 11.51
CA THR A 124 12.47 10.89 11.06
C THR A 124 12.08 12.35 10.82
N PRO A 125 12.76 13.33 11.45
CA PRO A 125 12.49 14.74 11.21
C PRO A 125 12.64 15.07 9.72
N VAL A 126 11.68 15.81 9.16
CA VAL A 126 11.76 16.28 7.78
C VAL A 126 12.84 17.38 7.71
N PRO A 127 13.91 17.20 6.92
CA PRO A 127 14.88 18.27 6.72
C PRO A 127 14.20 19.42 5.96
N SER A 128 13.98 20.53 6.65
CA SER A 128 13.19 21.66 6.18
C SER A 128 14.00 22.73 5.43
N LYS A 129 15.32 22.55 5.29
CA LYS A 129 16.19 23.55 4.66
C LYS A 129 16.78 23.02 3.37
N ALA A 130 16.58 23.79 2.30
CA ALA A 130 17.38 23.64 1.10
C ALA A 130 18.85 23.85 1.46
N VAL A 131 19.71 22.97 0.97
CA VAL A 131 21.15 23.11 1.12
C VAL A 131 21.65 23.57 -0.24
N ASP A 132 22.19 24.78 -0.28
CA ASP A 132 22.81 25.34 -1.50
C ASP A 132 21.86 25.35 -2.72
N GLY A 133 20.60 25.74 -2.51
CA GLY A 133 19.58 25.77 -3.58
C GLY A 133 18.98 24.41 -3.96
N TYR A 134 19.52 23.29 -3.44
CA TYR A 134 18.96 21.96 -3.67
C TYR A 134 17.92 21.59 -2.60
N VAL A 135 16.72 21.24 -3.06
CA VAL A 135 15.65 20.67 -2.22
C VAL A 135 15.76 19.15 -2.25
N LYS A 136 15.87 18.53 -1.08
CA LYS A 136 15.97 17.07 -0.97
C LYS A 136 14.60 16.43 -1.25
N PRO A 137 14.47 15.53 -2.26
CA PRO A 137 13.21 14.85 -2.52
C PRO A 137 12.84 13.91 -1.37
N GLN A 138 11.54 13.72 -1.14
CA GLN A 138 11.00 12.80 -0.15
C GLN A 138 10.22 11.68 -0.83
N ILE A 139 10.55 10.44 -0.46
CA ILE A 139 9.80 9.25 -0.88
C ILE A 139 8.67 9.07 0.14
N LYS A 140 7.42 8.86 -0.28
CA LYS A 140 6.27 8.53 0.58
C LYS A 140 5.63 7.19 0.20
N GLN A 141 5.19 6.43 1.20
CA GLN A 141 4.37 5.25 0.99
C GLN A 141 2.92 5.66 0.80
N VAL A 142 2.30 5.14 -0.25
CA VAL A 142 0.87 5.26 -0.52
C VAL A 142 0.32 3.88 -0.83
N VAL A 143 -0.90 3.62 -0.39
CA VAL A 143 -1.66 2.43 -0.79
C VAL A 143 -2.71 2.93 -1.78
N PRO A 144 -2.79 2.36 -3.00
CA PRO A 144 -3.86 2.69 -3.93
C PRO A 144 -5.21 2.53 -3.25
N ASP A 145 -6.17 3.37 -3.63
CA ASP A 145 -7.51 3.33 -3.04
C ASP A 145 -8.09 1.93 -3.17
N PRO A 146 -8.44 1.25 -2.05
CA PRO A 146 -9.04 -0.07 -2.13
C PRO A 146 -10.32 -0.07 -2.98
N GLU A 147 -11.09 1.03 -3.06
CA GLU A 147 -12.26 1.11 -3.95
C GLU A 147 -11.87 1.09 -5.43
N ALA A 148 -10.73 1.68 -5.81
CA ALA A 148 -10.22 1.64 -7.18
C ALA A 148 -9.58 0.29 -7.54
N VAL A 149 -9.09 -0.45 -6.55
CA VAL A 149 -8.52 -1.79 -6.72
C VAL A 149 -9.60 -2.88 -6.75
N LEU A 150 -10.76 -2.59 -6.15
CA LEU A 150 -11.90 -3.51 -6.04
C LEU A 150 -12.87 -3.44 -7.21
N ASP A 151 -12.56 -2.75 -8.32
CA ASP A 151 -13.39 -2.78 -9.51
C ASP A 151 -13.23 -4.14 -10.23
N PRO A 152 -14.15 -5.11 -10.05
CA PRO A 152 -14.09 -6.39 -10.72
C PRO A 152 -14.89 -6.35 -12.04
N GLU A 153 -15.47 -5.18 -12.36
CA GLU A 153 -16.41 -4.89 -13.44
C GLU A 153 -15.96 -3.62 -14.18
N GLY A 154 -14.66 -3.33 -14.14
CA GLY A 154 -14.03 -2.54 -15.19
C GLY A 154 -14.15 -3.38 -16.44
N ASP A 155 -15.23 -3.18 -17.18
CA ASP A 155 -15.42 -3.67 -18.54
C ASP A 155 -14.18 -3.21 -19.32
N PHE A 156 -13.18 -4.08 -19.38
CA PHE A 156 -12.11 -3.94 -20.34
C PHE A 156 -12.81 -4.21 -21.65
N ASP A 157 -13.35 -3.16 -22.26
CA ASP A 157 -13.83 -3.18 -23.63
C ASP A 157 -12.66 -3.64 -24.50
N LEU A 158 -12.57 -4.95 -24.72
CA LEU A 158 -11.54 -5.59 -25.53
C LEU A 158 -11.61 -5.10 -27.00
N ASP A 159 -12.71 -4.45 -27.38
CA ASP A 159 -12.90 -3.81 -28.67
C ASP A 159 -12.03 -2.56 -28.84
N ASP A 160 -11.93 -1.71 -27.82
CA ASP A 160 -11.09 -0.50 -27.83
C ASP A 160 -9.59 -0.83 -27.92
N THR A 161 -9.17 -1.93 -27.27
CA THR A 161 -7.76 -2.37 -27.31
C THR A 161 -7.40 -3.01 -28.66
N MET A 162 -8.34 -3.70 -29.30
CA MET A 162 -8.15 -4.27 -30.63
C MET A 162 -8.04 -3.21 -31.72
N ASP A 163 -8.67 -2.04 -31.56
CA ASP A 163 -8.53 -0.91 -32.49
C ASP A 163 -7.14 -0.26 -32.41
N VAL A 164 -6.57 -0.14 -31.21
CA VAL A 164 -5.22 0.42 -31.04
C VAL A 164 -4.16 -0.52 -31.61
N ALA A 165 -4.26 -1.83 -31.35
CA ALA A 165 -3.32 -2.82 -31.88
C ALA A 165 -3.32 -2.87 -33.41
N ARG A 166 -4.52 -2.82 -34.01
CA ARG A 166 -4.68 -2.80 -35.48
C ARG A 166 -4.15 -1.52 -36.10
N HIS A 167 -4.36 -0.36 -35.45
CA HIS A 167 -3.83 0.91 -35.90
C HIS A 167 -2.30 0.96 -35.87
N VAL A 168 -1.68 0.36 -34.84
CA VAL A 168 -0.22 0.24 -34.73
C VAL A 168 0.35 -0.70 -35.80
N GLU A 169 -0.29 -1.84 -36.06
CA GLU A 169 0.12 -2.74 -37.14
C GLU A 169 -0.04 -2.10 -38.54
N GLU A 170 -1.11 -1.32 -38.76
CA GLU A 170 -1.32 -0.54 -39.98
C GLU A 170 -0.22 0.51 -40.20
N LEU A 171 0.20 1.20 -39.13
CA LEU A 171 1.30 2.17 -39.17
C LEU A 171 2.66 1.51 -39.47
N LEU A 172 2.91 0.31 -38.92
CA LEU A 172 4.13 -0.45 -39.16
C LEU A 172 4.18 -1.09 -40.56
N ARG A 173 3.03 -1.30 -41.21
CA ARG A 173 2.94 -1.85 -42.58
C ARG A 173 3.09 -0.80 -43.67
N ARG A 174 3.13 0.49 -43.33
CA ARG A 174 3.35 1.57 -44.30
C ARG A 174 4.80 1.53 -44.80
N PRO A 175 5.05 1.55 -46.13
CA PRO A 175 6.40 1.74 -46.63
C PRO A 175 6.93 3.08 -46.12
N MET A 176 8.17 3.10 -45.61
CA MET A 176 8.86 4.34 -45.30
C MET A 176 9.06 5.14 -46.60
N ASP A 177 8.21 6.12 -46.86
CA ASP A 177 8.52 7.12 -47.88
C ASP A 177 9.68 7.98 -47.37
N HIS A 178 10.84 7.77 -47.96
CA HIS A 178 12.06 8.51 -47.71
C HIS A 178 11.92 9.95 -48.22
N GLN A 179 11.45 10.87 -47.37
CA GLN A 179 11.62 12.29 -47.63
C GLN A 179 12.03 13.05 -46.36
N TRP A 180 13.26 12.77 -45.90
CA TRP A 180 13.98 13.69 -45.04
C TRP A 180 14.64 14.77 -45.92
N ILE A 181 14.15 16.00 -45.86
CA ILE A 181 14.81 17.16 -46.48
C ILE A 181 15.80 17.72 -45.44
N PRO A 182 17.12 17.68 -45.67
CA PRO A 182 18.06 18.32 -44.76
C PRO A 182 18.04 19.84 -45.00
N HIS A 183 17.78 20.60 -43.94
CA HIS A 183 18.01 22.04 -43.93
C HIS A 183 19.52 22.31 -44.00
N ALA A 184 20.00 22.80 -45.14
CA ALA A 184 21.31 23.43 -45.24
C ALA A 184 21.20 24.86 -44.68
N GLN A 185 22.01 25.17 -43.66
CA GLN A 185 22.20 26.54 -43.16
C GLN A 185 23.16 27.29 -44.09
N SER A 186 22.80 28.54 -44.39
CA SER A 186 23.62 29.54 -45.08
C SER A 186 24.56 30.25 -44.11
#